data_AF-A0A6N9R5G9-F1
#
_entry.id   AF-A0A6N9R5G9-F1
#
_cell.length_a   1.000
_cell.length_b   1.000
_cell.length_c   1.000
_cell.angle_alpha   90.00
_cell.angle_beta   90.00
_cell.angle_gamma   90.00
#
_symmetry.space_group_name_H-M   'P 1'
#
loop_
_entity.id
_entity.type
_entity.pdbx_description
1 polymer ?
#
loop_
_entity_poly.entity_id
_entity_poly.type
_entity_poly.pdbx_seq_one_letter_code
_entity_poly.pdbx_strand_id
1 'polypeptide(L)'
;MQQTPADDEARRTAALALWRYGHDYLKAAQALCEHDRIACNDSQALYHLAAQGIEFSLKSYLRVKGVAPADLNARIGHSLLAALQDAIARGLPPPPAEIMRAIQFIAPYHGDEEFRHLAAGEGTFPDLAPLLSAGTWVLDQIASEVVADHFASQDHGSPPEVDDMARRMRGDLAATVSKIEPPQ
;
A
#
# COMPACT_ATOMS: atom_id res chain seq x y z
N MET A 1 -25.03 19.30 11.31
CA MET A 1 -23.66 19.69 11.71
C MET A 1 -22.83 19.75 10.43
N GLN A 2 -22.16 20.87 10.16
CA GLN A 2 -21.27 21.00 9.00
C GLN A 2 -19.94 20.31 9.32
N GLN A 3 -19.48 19.44 8.43
CA GLN A 3 -18.16 18.77 8.54
C GLN A 3 -17.06 19.80 8.31
N THR A 4 -15.99 19.75 9.11
CA THR A 4 -14.84 20.64 8.94
C THR A 4 -13.80 20.02 8.00
N PRO A 5 -12.96 20.82 7.31
CA PRO A 5 -11.90 20.28 6.44
C PRO A 5 -10.91 19.35 7.17
N ALA A 6 -10.72 19.55 8.48
CA ALA A 6 -9.90 18.68 9.31
C ALA A 6 -10.53 17.30 9.53
N ASP A 7 -11.86 17.24 9.67
CA ASP A 7 -12.60 15.98 9.78
C ASP A 7 -12.52 15.17 8.48
N ASP A 8 -12.60 15.85 7.33
CA ASP A 8 -12.48 15.22 6.02
C ASP A 8 -11.05 14.67 5.78
N GLU A 9 -10.02 15.43 6.15
CA GLU A 9 -8.63 14.96 6.08
C GLU A 9 -8.39 13.74 6.97
N ALA A 10 -8.90 13.78 8.20
CA ALA A 10 -8.79 12.66 9.15
C ALA A 10 -9.45 11.38 8.61
N ARG A 11 -10.59 11.51 7.92
CA ARG A 11 -11.28 10.36 7.29
C ARG A 11 -10.51 9.82 6.09
N ARG A 12 -9.98 10.69 5.22
CA ARG A 12 -9.18 10.27 4.04
C ARG A 12 -7.85 9.62 4.43
N THR A 13 -7.31 10.00 5.57
CA THR A 13 -6.06 9.46 6.13
C THR A 13 -6.30 8.45 7.27
N ALA A 14 -7.53 7.97 7.45
CA ALA A 14 -7.81 6.89 8.38
C ALA A 14 -7.14 5.58 7.92
N ALA A 15 -6.78 4.71 8.87
CA ALA A 15 -6.08 3.46 8.56
C ALA A 15 -6.84 2.62 7.52
N LEU A 16 -8.16 2.52 7.65
CA LEU A 16 -9.03 1.79 6.72
C LEU A 16 -9.11 2.44 5.33
N ALA A 17 -9.16 3.78 5.25
CA ALA A 17 -9.18 4.47 3.97
C ALA A 17 -7.87 4.22 3.20
N LEU A 18 -6.73 4.38 3.87
CA LEU A 18 -5.42 4.11 3.29
C LEU A 18 -5.24 2.64 2.91
N TRP A 19 -5.77 1.70 3.72
CA TRP A 19 -5.75 0.27 3.39
C TRP A 19 -6.46 0.03 2.05
N ARG A 20 -7.65 0.61 1.86
CA ARG A 20 -8.44 0.48 0.62
C ARG A 20 -7.75 1.12 -0.56
N TYR A 21 -7.20 2.32 -0.40
CA TYR A 21 -6.42 2.97 -1.45
C TYR A 21 -5.21 2.12 -1.85
N GLY A 22 -4.47 1.57 -0.88
CA GLY A 22 -3.36 0.65 -1.15
C GLY A 22 -3.80 -0.54 -1.99
N HIS A 23 -4.88 -1.22 -1.59
CA HIS A 23 -5.41 -2.36 -2.32
C HIS A 23 -5.88 -2.01 -3.74
N ASP A 24 -6.63 -0.93 -3.90
CA ASP A 24 -7.16 -0.49 -5.20
C ASP A 24 -6.04 -0.12 -6.18
N TYR A 25 -5.00 0.56 -5.71
CA TYR A 25 -3.84 0.93 -6.54
C TYR A 25 -3.04 -0.29 -6.98
N LEU A 26 -2.80 -1.26 -6.10
CA LEU A 26 -2.11 -2.51 -6.44
C LEU A 26 -2.92 -3.33 -7.46
N LYS A 27 -4.24 -3.38 -7.28
CA LYS A 27 -5.15 -4.05 -8.22
C LYS A 27 -5.16 -3.36 -9.58
N ALA A 28 -5.12 -2.03 -9.63
CA ALA A 28 -5.01 -1.27 -10.88
C ALA A 28 -3.67 -1.53 -11.59
N ALA A 29 -2.55 -1.53 -10.85
CA ALA A 29 -1.23 -1.84 -11.39
C ALA A 29 -1.19 -3.24 -12.02
N GLN A 30 -1.74 -4.24 -11.33
CA GLN A 30 -1.86 -5.61 -11.85
C GLN A 30 -2.71 -5.68 -13.11
N ALA A 31 -3.91 -5.08 -13.10
CA ALA A 31 -4.80 -5.12 -14.25
C ALA A 31 -4.15 -4.47 -15.49
N LEU A 32 -3.42 -3.37 -15.31
CA LEU A 32 -2.68 -2.72 -16.39
C LEU A 32 -1.59 -3.64 -16.94
N CYS A 33 -0.85 -4.33 -16.08
CA CYS A 33 0.18 -5.29 -16.48
C CYS A 33 -0.40 -6.47 -17.29
N GLU A 34 -1.56 -7.00 -16.89
CA GLU A 34 -2.23 -8.11 -17.57
C GLU A 34 -2.74 -7.72 -18.96
N HIS A 35 -3.34 -6.54 -19.08
CA HIS A 35 -4.01 -6.09 -20.30
C HIS A 35 -3.03 -5.63 -21.37
N ASP A 36 -2.03 -4.85 -20.98
CA ASP A 36 -1.28 -4.09 -21.97
C ASP A 36 -0.10 -4.87 -22.54
N ARG A 37 0.41 -5.94 -21.90
CA ARG A 37 1.67 -6.63 -22.27
C ARG A 37 2.81 -5.66 -22.62
N ILE A 38 2.72 -4.43 -22.13
CA ILE A 38 3.63 -3.34 -22.41
C ILE A 38 4.89 -3.64 -21.61
N ALA A 39 6.03 -3.70 -22.28
CA ALA A 39 7.30 -3.91 -21.62
C ALA A 39 7.57 -2.75 -20.65
N CYS A 40 8.28 -3.00 -19.56
CA CYS A 40 8.44 -2.07 -18.45
C CYS A 40 9.01 -0.69 -18.83
N ASN A 41 9.72 -0.61 -19.94
CA ASN A 41 10.29 0.58 -20.56
C ASN A 41 9.27 1.46 -21.31
N ASP A 42 8.08 0.94 -21.61
CA ASP A 42 7.07 1.58 -22.45
C ASP A 42 5.93 2.21 -21.62
N SER A 43 5.78 1.86 -20.33
CA SER A 43 4.81 2.49 -19.42
C SER A 43 5.27 2.53 -17.96
N GLN A 44 5.52 3.75 -17.48
CA GLN A 44 5.86 4.02 -16.07
C GLN A 44 4.61 3.99 -15.16
N ALA A 45 3.40 3.97 -15.74
CA ALA A 45 2.14 4.07 -15.00
C ALA A 45 1.94 2.90 -14.04
N LEU A 46 2.25 1.66 -14.46
CA LEU A 46 2.12 0.48 -13.60
C LEU A 46 3.02 0.56 -12.37
N TYR A 47 4.22 1.12 -12.53
CA TYR A 47 5.19 1.28 -11.45
C TYR A 47 4.79 2.38 -10.47
N HIS A 48 4.26 3.48 -11.01
CA HIS A 48 3.69 4.54 -10.19
C HIS A 48 2.52 4.01 -9.36
N LEU A 49 1.59 3.28 -9.98
CA LEU A 49 0.46 2.67 -9.28
C LEU A 49 0.92 1.69 -8.19
N ALA A 50 1.90 0.83 -8.50
CA ALA A 50 2.43 -0.12 -7.52
C ALA A 50 3.13 0.58 -6.35
N ALA A 51 3.96 1.58 -6.62
CA ALA A 51 4.67 2.33 -5.58
C ALA A 51 3.71 3.15 -4.71
N GLN A 52 2.72 3.82 -5.30
CA GLN A 52 1.66 4.50 -4.56
C GLN A 52 0.84 3.51 -3.71
N GLY A 53 0.57 2.32 -4.23
CA GLY A 53 -0.07 1.23 -3.49
C GLY A 53 0.74 0.83 -2.25
N ILE A 54 2.06 0.62 -2.41
CA ILE A 54 2.98 0.34 -1.29
C ILE A 54 2.99 1.48 -0.27
N GLU A 55 3.05 2.73 -0.72
CA GLU A 55 3.00 3.91 0.16
C GLU A 55 1.75 3.89 1.03
N PHE A 56 0.58 3.70 0.43
CA PHE A 56 -0.69 3.65 1.16
C PHE A 56 -0.75 2.47 2.13
N SER A 57 -0.25 1.29 1.75
CA SER A 57 -0.15 0.15 2.65
C SER A 57 0.71 0.46 3.89
N LEU A 58 1.89 1.07 3.69
CA LEU A 58 2.78 1.45 4.78
C LEU A 58 2.17 2.55 5.65
N LYS A 59 1.55 3.57 5.05
CA LYS A 59 0.86 4.63 5.81
C LYS A 59 -0.33 4.08 6.59
N SER A 60 -1.07 3.11 6.04
CA SER A 60 -2.13 2.41 6.76
C SER A 60 -1.59 1.70 8.01
N TYR A 61 -0.46 0.98 7.89
CA TYR A 61 0.25 0.38 9.03
C TYR A 61 0.58 1.44 10.09
N LEU A 62 1.16 2.56 9.66
CA LEU A 62 1.58 3.60 10.59
C LEU A 62 0.39 4.26 11.32
N ARG A 63 -0.74 4.45 10.62
CA ARG A 63 -1.97 4.94 11.24
C ARG A 63 -2.50 3.99 12.29
N VAL A 64 -2.53 2.69 12.02
CA VAL A 64 -3.01 1.70 13.01
C VAL A 64 -2.07 1.60 14.22
N LYS A 65 -0.79 1.95 14.05
CA LYS A 65 0.18 2.12 15.16
C LYS A 65 0.17 3.53 15.78
N GLY A 66 -0.87 4.33 15.52
CA GLY A 66 -1.12 5.60 16.20
C GLY A 66 -0.34 6.81 15.67
N VAL A 67 0.32 6.72 14.51
CA VAL A 67 0.96 7.90 13.88
C VAL A 67 -0.11 8.89 13.43
N ALA A 68 0.00 10.17 13.78
CA ALA A 68 -0.99 11.17 13.40
C ALA A 68 -0.97 11.47 11.89
N PRO A 69 -2.10 11.87 11.26
CA PRO A 69 -2.12 12.28 9.86
C PRO A 69 -1.10 13.36 9.50
N ALA A 70 -0.91 14.34 10.38
CA ALA A 70 0.05 15.42 10.17
C ALA A 70 1.49 14.90 10.06
N ASP A 71 1.84 13.88 10.86
CA ASP A 71 3.18 13.28 10.86
C ASP A 71 3.43 12.42 9.62
N LEU A 72 2.40 11.77 9.07
CA LEU A 72 2.53 11.02 7.82
C LEU A 72 3.02 11.92 6.69
N ASN A 73 2.47 13.13 6.56
CA ASN A 73 2.85 14.03 5.48
C ASN A 73 4.15 14.79 5.82
N ALA A 74 4.29 15.29 7.05
CA ALA A 74 5.42 16.14 7.40
C ALA A 74 6.75 15.39 7.57
N ARG A 75 6.72 14.16 8.10
CA ARG A 75 7.94 13.37 8.34
C ARG A 75 8.21 12.32 7.28
N ILE A 76 7.16 11.68 6.76
CA ILE A 76 7.30 10.54 5.87
C ILE A 76 7.10 10.96 4.41
N GLY A 77 6.17 11.89 4.15
CA GLY A 77 5.90 12.40 2.82
C GLY A 77 5.60 11.26 1.86
N HIS A 78 6.28 11.25 0.71
CA HIS A 78 6.18 10.19 -0.30
C HIS A 78 7.33 9.17 -0.23
N SER A 79 8.16 9.19 0.81
CA SER A 79 9.32 8.30 0.90
C SER A 79 8.92 6.89 1.34
N LEU A 80 9.00 5.92 0.41
CA LEU A 80 8.77 4.50 0.72
C LEU A 80 9.75 3.97 1.76
N LEU A 81 11.02 4.37 1.69
CA LEU A 81 12.06 3.90 2.59
C LEU A 81 11.87 4.45 4.01
N ALA A 82 11.51 5.74 4.14
CA ALA A 82 11.20 6.31 5.45
C ALA A 82 9.95 5.65 6.06
N ALA A 83 8.92 5.42 5.25
CA ALA A 83 7.70 4.75 5.69
C ALA A 83 7.97 3.31 6.16
N LEU A 84 8.75 2.54 5.38
CA LEU A 84 9.12 1.17 5.72
C LEU A 84 9.98 1.11 6.98
N GLN A 85 10.96 2.00 7.11
CA GLN A 85 11.83 2.05 8.28
C GLN A 85 11.02 2.36 9.56
N ASP A 86 10.11 3.33 9.51
CA ASP A 86 9.26 3.67 10.67
C ASP A 86 8.27 2.53 10.98
N ALA A 87 7.73 1.86 9.96
CA ALA A 87 6.86 0.70 10.14
C ALA A 87 7.60 -0.45 10.84
N ILE A 88 8.83 -0.76 10.41
CA ILE A 88 9.67 -1.78 11.05
C ILE A 88 10.00 -1.39 12.50
N ALA A 89 10.35 -0.13 12.75
CA ALA A 89 10.61 0.37 14.09
C ALA A 89 9.40 0.26 15.04
N ARG A 90 8.18 0.18 14.47
CA ARG A 90 6.91 0.03 15.17
C ARG A 90 6.37 -1.41 15.19
N GLY A 91 7.18 -2.37 14.76
CA GLY A 91 6.88 -3.80 14.88
C GLY A 91 6.41 -4.47 13.59
N LEU A 92 6.52 -3.83 12.42
CA LEU A 92 6.36 -4.55 11.16
C LEU A 92 7.56 -5.50 11.02
N PRO A 93 7.36 -6.79 10.74
CA PRO A 93 8.49 -7.68 10.48
C PRO A 93 9.34 -7.15 9.32
N PRO A 94 10.66 -7.36 9.30
CA PRO A 94 11.45 -7.04 8.11
C PRO A 94 10.91 -7.81 6.90
N PRO A 95 10.69 -7.16 5.73
CA PRO A 95 10.17 -7.86 4.58
C PRO A 95 11.22 -8.85 4.02
N PRO A 96 10.77 -9.90 3.30
CA PRO A 96 11.65 -10.76 2.51
C PRO A 96 12.64 -9.97 1.64
N ALA A 97 13.83 -10.53 1.41
CA ALA A 97 14.92 -9.83 0.72
C ALA A 97 14.58 -9.41 -0.73
N GLU A 98 13.71 -10.15 -1.42
CA GLU A 98 13.22 -9.79 -2.76
C GLU A 98 12.29 -8.56 -2.72
N ILE A 99 11.38 -8.51 -1.74
CA ILE A 99 10.47 -7.39 -1.51
C ILE A 99 11.28 -6.15 -1.12
N MET A 100 12.26 -6.30 -0.21
CA MET A 100 13.14 -5.20 0.18
C MET A 100 13.89 -4.62 -1.03
N ARG A 101 14.45 -5.48 -1.90
CA ARG A 101 15.14 -5.03 -3.12
C ARG A 101 14.21 -4.31 -4.08
N ALA A 102 12.99 -4.77 -4.26
CA ALA A 102 11.99 -4.13 -5.11
C ALA A 102 11.62 -2.73 -4.61
N ILE A 103 11.37 -2.59 -3.29
CA ILE A 103 11.10 -1.28 -2.67
C ILE A 103 12.31 -0.35 -2.83
N GLN A 104 13.52 -0.83 -2.56
CA GLN A 104 14.76 -0.04 -2.71
C GLN A 104 14.99 0.41 -4.15
N PHE A 105 14.67 -0.43 -5.13
CA PHE A 105 14.78 -0.06 -6.53
C PHE A 105 13.80 1.06 -6.88
N ILE A 106 12.54 0.96 -6.46
CA ILE A 106 11.49 1.87 -6.92
C ILE A 106 11.45 3.19 -6.16
N ALA A 107 11.92 3.20 -4.90
CA ALA A 107 11.86 4.37 -4.02
C ALA A 107 12.52 5.65 -4.55
N PRO A 108 13.65 5.65 -5.28
CA PRO A 108 14.21 6.88 -5.83
C PRO A 108 13.32 7.55 -6.90
N TYR A 109 12.46 6.77 -7.55
CA TYR A 109 11.53 7.25 -8.57
C TYR A 109 10.16 7.64 -7.96
N HIS A 110 9.84 7.07 -6.80
CA HIS A 110 8.66 7.38 -5.99
C HIS A 110 9.00 8.38 -4.88
N GLY A 111 8.63 9.64 -5.09
CA GLY A 111 8.95 10.74 -4.19
C GLY A 111 8.45 12.05 -4.78
N ASP A 112 9.16 13.14 -4.54
CA ASP A 112 8.76 14.49 -4.99
C ASP A 112 8.71 14.63 -6.53
N GLU A 113 9.39 13.73 -7.25
CA GLU A 113 9.40 13.71 -8.72
C GLU A 113 8.29 12.85 -9.33
N GLU A 114 7.50 12.11 -8.53
CA GLU A 114 6.31 11.36 -8.97
C GLU A 114 6.49 10.55 -10.27
N PHE A 115 7.59 9.81 -10.42
CA PHE A 115 7.90 9.06 -11.65
C PHE A 115 8.01 9.91 -12.93
N ARG A 116 8.34 11.21 -12.85
CA ARG A 116 8.57 12.02 -14.06
C ARG A 116 9.73 11.53 -14.93
N HIS A 117 10.71 10.83 -14.34
CA HIS A 117 11.93 10.40 -15.02
C HIS A 117 12.43 9.02 -14.57
N LEU A 118 11.64 7.96 -14.78
CA LEU A 118 12.19 6.61 -14.61
C LEU A 118 13.12 6.26 -15.78
N ALA A 119 14.39 6.63 -15.65
CA ALA A 119 15.46 6.32 -16.60
C ALA A 119 16.27 5.11 -16.11
N ALA A 120 15.65 3.93 -16.15
CA ALA A 120 16.34 2.66 -15.91
C ALA A 120 16.99 2.14 -17.20
N GLY A 121 18.15 1.49 -17.10
CA GLY A 121 18.79 0.84 -18.23
C GLY A 121 17.91 -0.28 -18.81
N GLU A 122 18.02 -0.53 -20.11
CA GLU A 122 17.30 -1.64 -20.75
C GLU A 122 17.56 -2.97 -20.02
N GLY A 123 16.51 -3.73 -19.71
CA GLY A 123 16.60 -4.99 -18.96
C GLY A 123 16.85 -4.86 -17.44
N THR A 124 16.87 -3.65 -16.88
CA THR A 124 17.09 -3.44 -15.43
C THR A 124 15.80 -3.12 -14.66
N PHE A 125 14.66 -3.06 -15.35
CA PHE A 125 13.38 -2.81 -14.73
C PHE A 125 12.98 -3.98 -13.82
N PRO A 126 12.48 -3.71 -12.60
CA PRO A 126 12.12 -4.75 -11.68
C PRO A 126 10.85 -5.43 -12.18
N ASP A 127 10.78 -6.73 -11.95
CA ASP A 127 9.52 -7.44 -12.05
C ASP A 127 8.46 -6.73 -11.19
N LEU A 128 7.25 -6.60 -11.72
CA LEU A 128 6.13 -5.99 -11.02
C LEU A 128 5.67 -6.88 -9.86
N ALA A 129 5.78 -8.20 -10.00
CA ALA A 129 5.29 -9.16 -9.00
C ALA A 129 5.85 -8.88 -7.59
N PRO A 130 7.17 -8.71 -7.37
CA PRO A 130 7.71 -8.30 -6.07
C PRO A 130 7.15 -6.98 -5.49
N LEU A 131 6.80 -6.01 -6.34
CA LEU A 131 6.20 -4.74 -5.89
C LEU A 131 4.75 -4.95 -5.45
N LEU A 132 3.98 -5.74 -6.19
CA LEU A 132 2.62 -6.12 -5.81
C LEU A 132 2.63 -6.92 -4.50
N SER A 133 3.51 -7.90 -4.39
CA SER A 133 3.72 -8.69 -3.17
C SER A 133 4.11 -7.82 -1.98
N ALA A 134 4.91 -6.76 -2.18
CA ALA A 134 5.27 -5.83 -1.13
C ALA A 134 4.04 -5.17 -0.51
N GLY A 135 3.21 -4.56 -1.35
CA GLY A 135 2.02 -3.83 -0.91
C GLY A 135 0.97 -4.76 -0.30
N THR A 136 0.73 -5.92 -0.91
CA THR A 136 -0.26 -6.88 -0.41
C THR A 136 0.19 -7.55 0.88
N TRP A 137 1.47 -7.88 1.01
CA TRP A 137 2.02 -8.43 2.24
C TRP A 137 1.78 -7.49 3.43
N VAL A 138 2.07 -6.18 3.30
CA VAL A 138 1.81 -5.20 4.37
C VAL A 138 0.32 -5.14 4.72
N LEU A 139 -0.57 -5.09 3.71
CA LEU A 139 -2.03 -5.02 3.91
C LEU A 139 -2.58 -6.24 4.66
N ASP A 140 -2.04 -7.44 4.38
CA ASP A 140 -2.44 -8.67 5.04
C ASP A 140 -2.08 -8.66 6.54
N GLN A 141 -0.88 -8.16 6.87
CA GLN A 141 -0.41 -8.07 8.26
C GLN A 141 -1.34 -7.22 9.14
N ILE A 142 -1.98 -6.19 8.57
CA ILE A 142 -2.75 -5.19 9.33
C ILE A 142 -4.26 -5.30 9.17
N ALA A 143 -4.78 -6.20 8.33
CA ALA A 143 -6.21 -6.25 8.00
C ALA A 143 -7.11 -6.33 9.25
N SER A 144 -6.78 -7.20 10.21
CA SER A 144 -7.56 -7.31 11.46
C SER A 144 -7.44 -6.07 12.35
N GLU A 145 -6.24 -5.51 12.50
CA GLU A 145 -6.02 -4.32 13.34
C GLU A 145 -6.74 -3.09 12.77
N VAL A 146 -6.70 -2.91 11.46
CA VAL A 146 -7.37 -1.80 10.76
C VAL A 146 -8.88 -1.85 10.93
N VAL A 147 -9.46 -3.04 10.88
CA VAL A 147 -10.91 -3.23 11.10
C VAL A 147 -11.26 -2.94 12.56
N ALA A 148 -10.47 -3.45 13.51
CA ALA A 148 -10.69 -3.19 14.93
C ALA A 148 -10.60 -1.69 15.26
N ASP A 149 -9.60 -0.97 14.72
CA ASP A 149 -9.46 0.49 14.85
C ASP A 149 -10.67 1.22 14.27
N HIS A 150 -11.15 0.81 13.08
CA HIS A 150 -12.31 1.42 12.46
C HIS A 150 -13.57 1.31 13.32
N PHE A 151 -13.90 0.11 13.81
CA PHE A 151 -15.09 -0.10 14.64
C PHE A 151 -14.97 0.59 16.00
N ALA A 152 -13.78 0.56 16.64
CA ALA A 152 -13.52 1.28 17.88
C ALA A 152 -13.75 2.81 17.72
N SER A 153 -13.38 3.39 16.58
CA SER A 153 -13.57 4.82 16.30
C SER A 153 -15.04 5.24 16.08
N GLN A 154 -15.92 4.29 15.77
CA GLN A 154 -17.34 4.53 15.47
C GLN A 154 -18.27 4.20 16.66
N ASP A 155 -17.73 3.74 17.80
CA ASP A 155 -18.49 3.24 18.96
C ASP A 155 -19.54 2.18 18.57
N HIS A 156 -19.25 1.41 17.52
CA HIS A 156 -20.12 0.45 16.88
C HIS A 156 -19.33 -0.80 16.50
N GLY A 157 -19.99 -1.96 16.41
CA GLY A 157 -19.39 -3.21 15.94
C GLY A 157 -19.39 -4.30 17.00
N SER A 158 -20.08 -5.39 16.71
CA SER A 158 -19.96 -6.65 17.45
C SER A 158 -18.72 -7.42 16.99
N PRO A 159 -18.08 -8.25 17.84
CA PRO A 159 -16.92 -9.05 17.43
C PRO A 159 -17.12 -9.88 16.15
N PRO A 160 -18.29 -10.49 15.88
CA PRO A 160 -18.55 -11.17 14.62
C PRO A 160 -18.46 -10.27 13.37
N GLU A 161 -18.89 -9.01 13.46
CA GLU A 161 -18.84 -8.06 12.34
C GLU A 161 -17.40 -7.64 12.01
N VAL A 162 -16.57 -7.47 13.05
CA VAL A 162 -15.13 -7.21 12.92
C VAL A 162 -14.44 -8.37 12.18
N ASP A 163 -14.69 -9.61 12.62
CA ASP A 163 -14.08 -10.80 12.03
C ASP A 163 -14.52 -11.03 10.58
N ASP A 164 -15.81 -10.83 10.29
CA ASP A 164 -16.35 -11.00 8.93
C ASP A 164 -15.78 -9.95 7.97
N MET A 165 -15.64 -8.69 8.39
CA MET A 165 -15.02 -7.66 7.55
C MET A 165 -13.54 -7.95 7.30
N ALA A 166 -12.78 -8.33 8.33
CA ALA A 166 -11.38 -8.71 8.17
C ALA A 166 -11.20 -9.92 7.24
N ARG A 167 -12.12 -10.91 7.31
CA ARG A 167 -12.12 -12.07 6.40
C ARG A 167 -12.37 -11.65 4.95
N ARG A 168 -13.33 -10.75 4.69
CA ARG A 168 -13.60 -10.22 3.34
C ARG A 168 -12.39 -9.47 2.79
N MET A 169 -11.80 -8.57 3.58
CA MET A 169 -10.59 -7.82 3.17
C MET A 169 -9.44 -8.75 2.80
N ARG A 170 -9.17 -9.80 3.58
CA ARG A 170 -8.16 -10.81 3.23
C ARG A 170 -8.53 -11.61 1.98
N GLY A 171 -9.81 -11.94 1.79
CA GLY A 171 -10.29 -12.61 0.59
C GLY A 171 -10.08 -11.77 -0.67
N ASP A 172 -10.40 -10.48 -0.61
CA ASP A 172 -10.20 -9.53 -1.70
C ASP A 172 -8.71 -9.37 -2.04
N LEU A 173 -7.86 -9.35 -1.01
CA LEU A 173 -6.41 -9.28 -1.16
C LEU A 173 -5.83 -10.55 -1.80
N ALA A 174 -6.27 -11.73 -1.34
CA ALA A 174 -5.86 -13.02 -1.90
C ALA A 174 -6.24 -13.13 -3.38
N ALA A 175 -7.42 -12.64 -3.78
CA ALA A 175 -7.84 -12.62 -5.18
C ALA A 175 -6.94 -11.75 -6.08
N THR A 176 -6.34 -10.68 -5.53
CA THR A 176 -5.30 -9.90 -6.22
C THR A 176 -3.99 -10.69 -6.31
N VAL A 177 -3.57 -11.37 -5.24
CA VAL A 177 -2.30 -12.13 -5.23
C VAL A 177 -2.32 -13.35 -6.15
N SER A 178 -3.41 -14.11 -6.20
CA SER A 178 -3.52 -15.33 -7.01
C SER A 178 -3.40 -15.11 -8.52
N LYS A 179 -3.50 -13.85 -8.97
CA LYS A 179 -3.29 -13.46 -10.37
C LYS A 179 -1.83 -13.07 -10.68
N ILE A 180 -0.98 -12.97 -9.66
CA ILE A 180 0.45 -12.61 -9.79
C ILE A 180 1.28 -13.85 -10.20
N GLU A 181 0.84 -15.06 -9.87
CA GLU A 181 1.52 -16.29 -10.29
C GLU A 181 1.35 -16.50 -11.80
N PRO A 182 2.45 -16.76 -12.56
CA PRO A 182 2.33 -17.04 -13.98
C PRO A 182 1.52 -18.34 -14.18
N PRO A 183 0.74 -18.46 -15.27
CA PRO A 183 0.13 -19.74 -15.61
C PRO A 183 1.22 -20.81 -15.74
N GLN A 184 1.04 -21.94 -15.05
CA GLN A 184 1.92 -23.11 -15.16
C GLN A 184 1.91 -23.72 -16.56
#